data_AF-A0A9J6P4J3-F1
#
_entry.id   AF-A0A9J6P4J3-F1
#
_cell.length_a   1.000
_cell.length_b   1.000
_cell.length_c   1.000
_cell.angle_alpha   90.00
_cell.angle_beta   90.00
_cell.angle_gamma   90.00
#
_symmetry.space_group_name_H-M   'P 1'
#
loop_
_entity.id
_entity.type
_entity.pdbx_description
1 polymer ?
#
loop_
_entity_poly.entity_id
_entity_poly.type
_entity_poly.pdbx_seq_one_letter_code
_entity_poly.pdbx_strand_id
1 'polypeptide(L)'
;MIGLVLGTSEGREILQRINEFTGDVFVTTATKYGGDILNEYDIKILNTTPLDKKGFKDKIKELNIQIFLDSTHPYAVEVSKNIIEACNESGITYLRYERESVVEKYGDEELVHLVEGYEGLQEVLENIQGNVLNTTGSRNIKRVKELNVHNRVIHRVLPTLKVMTEMEELGIEPHNLIMIKGPVSYQLNKAFYKEYNIECVIMKDSGLAGGTDEKIKSALDLNIPVAVIKKEQMDYPNKFNSIKECVEELKSRWNNES
;
A
#
# COMPACT_ATOMS: atom_id res chain seq x y z
N MET A 1 -11.83 23.94 1.55
CA MET A 1 -11.91 22.47 1.54
C MET A 1 -10.54 21.82 1.53
N ILE A 2 -10.38 20.72 2.26
CA ILE A 2 -9.20 19.83 2.23
C ILE A 2 -9.49 18.66 1.29
N GLY A 3 -8.53 18.30 0.43
CA GLY A 3 -8.54 17.05 -0.34
C GLY A 3 -7.72 15.98 0.36
N LEU A 4 -8.21 14.75 0.43
CA LEU A 4 -7.51 13.60 0.99
C LEU A 4 -7.61 12.39 0.07
N VAL A 5 -6.47 11.86 -0.38
CA VAL A 5 -6.44 10.52 -1.00
C VAL A 5 -6.18 9.48 0.06
N LEU A 6 -7.06 8.47 0.15
CA LEU A 6 -7.04 7.44 1.18
C LEU A 6 -6.71 6.08 0.55
N GLY A 7 -5.48 5.59 0.78
CA GLY A 7 -4.99 4.34 0.21
C GLY A 7 -4.30 3.40 1.21
N THR A 8 -4.30 3.78 2.49
CA THR A 8 -3.61 3.08 3.57
C THR A 8 -4.48 3.00 4.82
N SER A 9 -4.16 2.10 5.76
CA SER A 9 -4.83 2.04 7.06
C SER A 9 -4.71 3.35 7.85
N GLU A 10 -3.56 4.01 7.76
CA GLU A 10 -3.21 5.26 8.44
C GLU A 10 -3.96 6.47 7.88
N GLY A 11 -4.35 6.44 6.60
CA GLY A 11 -5.20 7.48 6.04
C GLY A 11 -6.52 7.65 6.81
N ARG A 12 -6.99 6.61 7.52
CA ARG A 12 -8.19 6.70 8.37
C ARG A 12 -7.91 7.43 9.68
N GLU A 13 -6.76 7.19 10.29
CA GLU A 13 -6.32 7.97 11.47
C GLU A 13 -6.08 9.43 11.08
N ILE A 14 -5.49 9.67 9.91
CA ILE A 14 -5.36 11.03 9.35
C ILE A 14 -6.73 11.69 9.20
N LEU A 15 -7.70 11.01 8.58
CA LEU A 15 -9.06 11.53 8.43
C LEU A 15 -9.72 11.81 9.78
N GLN A 16 -9.57 10.90 10.75
CA GLN A 16 -10.06 11.09 12.12
C GLN A 16 -9.53 12.40 12.73
N ARG A 17 -8.22 12.63 12.64
CA ARG A 17 -7.59 13.84 13.17
C ARG A 17 -7.98 15.10 12.41
N ILE A 18 -8.23 15.02 11.10
CA ILE A 18 -8.78 16.14 10.31
C ILE A 18 -10.19 16.49 10.81
N ASN A 19 -11.03 15.48 11.06
CA ASN A 19 -12.39 15.66 11.57
C ASN A 19 -12.45 16.28 12.97
N GLU A 20 -11.35 16.31 13.73
CA GLU A 20 -11.27 17.04 15.00
C GLU A 20 -11.35 18.57 14.82
N PHE A 21 -11.07 19.09 13.62
CA PHE A 21 -11.11 20.53 13.35
C PHE A 21 -11.90 20.93 12.11
N THR A 22 -12.29 20.00 11.24
CA THR A 22 -13.19 20.30 10.10
C THR A 22 -13.82 19.05 9.45
N GLY A 23 -15.08 19.20 9.02
CA GLY A 23 -15.78 18.25 8.13
C GLY A 23 -15.74 18.65 6.65
N ASP A 24 -15.16 19.81 6.31
CA ASP A 24 -15.05 20.30 4.93
C ASP A 24 -13.92 19.58 4.16
N VAL A 25 -14.12 18.26 3.98
CA VAL A 25 -13.14 17.32 3.43
C VAL A 25 -13.72 16.59 2.21
N PHE A 26 -12.97 16.60 1.12
CA PHE A 26 -13.13 15.72 -0.03
C PHE A 26 -12.22 14.50 0.15
N VAL A 27 -12.80 13.31 0.19
CA VAL A 27 -12.05 12.05 0.28
C VAL A 27 -12.17 11.29 -1.03
N THR A 28 -11.05 10.80 -1.55
CA THR A 28 -11.02 9.92 -2.72
C THR A 28 -10.30 8.61 -2.44
N THR A 29 -10.93 7.51 -2.84
CA THR A 29 -10.41 6.14 -2.73
C THR A 29 -10.49 5.44 -4.09
N ALA A 30 -9.60 4.48 -4.33
CA ALA A 30 -9.56 3.77 -5.61
C ALA A 30 -10.66 2.70 -5.76
N THR A 31 -11.44 2.40 -4.72
CA THR A 31 -12.39 1.29 -4.70
C THR A 31 -13.59 1.56 -3.81
N LYS A 32 -14.75 1.02 -4.17
CA LYS A 32 -15.96 1.05 -3.33
C LYS A 32 -15.73 0.53 -1.91
N TYR A 33 -15.04 -0.60 -1.74
CA TYR A 33 -14.71 -1.15 -0.42
C TYR A 33 -13.94 -0.16 0.47
N GLY A 34 -13.02 0.61 -0.13
CA GLY A 34 -12.28 1.65 0.58
C GLY A 34 -13.16 2.82 1.03
N GLY A 35 -14.26 3.09 0.33
CA GLY A 35 -15.27 4.05 0.75
C GLY A 35 -16.23 3.49 1.81
N ASP A 36 -16.67 2.23 1.67
CA ASP A 36 -17.63 1.60 2.59
C ASP A 36 -17.11 1.55 4.05
N ILE A 37 -15.79 1.51 4.25
CA ILE A 37 -15.16 1.53 5.57
C ILE A 37 -15.06 2.94 6.21
N LEU A 38 -15.59 3.97 5.53
CA LEU A 38 -15.51 5.37 5.96
C LEU A 38 -16.85 5.95 6.43
N ASN A 39 -17.89 5.12 6.57
CA ASN A 39 -19.25 5.57 6.92
C ASN A 39 -19.35 6.29 8.28
N GLU A 40 -18.36 6.11 9.18
CA GLU A 40 -18.34 6.70 10.51
C GLU A 40 -17.60 8.06 10.57
N TYR A 41 -17.03 8.53 9.46
CA TYR A 41 -16.23 9.74 9.39
C TYR A 41 -17.04 10.92 8.81
N ASP A 42 -16.70 12.13 9.23
CA ASP A 42 -17.32 13.34 8.71
C ASP A 42 -16.70 13.73 7.37
N ILE A 43 -17.36 13.36 6.28
CA ILE A 43 -16.90 13.56 4.91
C ILE A 43 -17.96 14.32 4.14
N LYS A 44 -17.62 15.52 3.66
CA LYS A 44 -18.53 16.31 2.84
C LYS A 44 -18.75 15.70 1.46
N ILE A 45 -17.70 15.18 0.82
CA ILE A 45 -17.76 14.55 -0.50
C ILE A 45 -16.84 13.33 -0.55
N LEU A 46 -17.40 12.18 -0.93
CA LEU A 46 -16.67 10.92 -1.10
C LEU A 46 -16.66 10.50 -2.58
N ASN A 47 -15.47 10.21 -3.09
CA ASN A 47 -15.25 9.57 -4.37
C ASN A 47 -14.65 8.17 -4.19
N THR A 48 -15.20 7.16 -4.87
CA THR A 48 -14.75 5.76 -4.76
C THR A 48 -14.27 5.17 -6.08
N THR A 49 -13.99 6.02 -7.07
CA THR A 49 -13.45 5.64 -8.38
C THR A 49 -12.04 6.20 -8.54
N PRO A 50 -11.14 5.50 -9.24
CA PRO A 50 -9.82 6.04 -9.56
C PRO A 50 -9.91 7.36 -10.32
N LEU A 51 -9.04 8.31 -9.98
CA LEU A 51 -8.87 9.57 -10.69
C LEU A 51 -7.51 9.60 -11.38
N ASP A 52 -7.50 10.07 -12.63
CA ASP A 52 -6.28 10.48 -13.31
C ASP A 52 -5.95 11.94 -12.99
N LYS A 53 -4.86 12.48 -13.55
CA LYS A 53 -4.48 13.89 -13.36
C LYS A 53 -5.64 14.85 -13.65
N LYS A 54 -6.36 14.64 -14.77
CA LYS A 54 -7.45 15.53 -15.16
C LYS A 54 -8.58 15.49 -14.11
N GLY A 55 -8.96 14.30 -13.66
CA GLY A 55 -9.95 14.11 -12.61
C GLY A 55 -9.56 14.80 -11.30
N PHE A 56 -8.28 14.74 -10.89
CA PHE A 56 -7.80 15.49 -9.73
C PHE A 56 -7.92 17.00 -9.94
N LYS A 57 -7.48 17.54 -11.08
CA LYS A 57 -7.59 18.97 -11.40
C LYS A 57 -9.04 19.46 -11.41
N ASP A 58 -9.93 18.69 -12.04
CA ASP A 58 -11.35 19.03 -12.13
C ASP A 58 -11.96 19.08 -10.73
N LYS A 59 -11.63 18.13 -9.84
CA LYS A 59 -12.09 18.14 -8.45
C LYS A 59 -11.50 19.26 -7.61
N ILE A 60 -10.22 19.58 -7.79
CA ILE A 60 -9.60 20.73 -7.11
C ILE A 60 -10.36 22.01 -7.44
N LYS A 61 -10.66 22.24 -8.72
CA LYS A 61 -11.39 23.42 -9.18
C LYS A 61 -12.87 23.42 -8.76
N GLU A 62 -13.58 22.32 -8.97
CA GLU A 62 -15.00 22.16 -8.66
C GLU A 62 -15.28 22.39 -7.17
N LEU A 63 -14.40 21.86 -6.30
CA LEU A 63 -14.59 21.83 -4.86
C LEU A 63 -13.81 22.92 -4.11
N ASN A 64 -13.09 23.77 -4.85
CA ASN A 64 -12.21 24.81 -4.31
C ASN A 64 -11.25 24.27 -3.23
N ILE A 65 -10.59 23.15 -3.54
CA ILE A 65 -9.61 22.51 -2.65
C ILE A 65 -8.38 23.42 -2.55
N GLN A 66 -7.97 23.77 -1.33
CA GLN A 66 -6.81 24.63 -1.09
C GLN A 66 -5.54 23.82 -0.77
N ILE A 67 -5.73 22.66 -0.15
CA ILE A 67 -4.65 21.76 0.23
C ILE A 67 -5.04 20.31 -0.02
N PHE A 68 -4.10 19.53 -0.56
CA PHE A 68 -4.28 18.11 -0.86
C PHE A 68 -3.29 17.26 -0.07
N LEU A 69 -3.82 16.35 0.76
CA LEU A 69 -3.04 15.36 1.49
C LEU A 69 -3.09 14.01 0.77
N ASP A 70 -1.93 13.55 0.34
CA ASP A 70 -1.73 12.25 -0.27
C ASP A 70 -1.37 11.19 0.80
N SER A 71 -2.31 10.28 1.10
CA SER A 71 -2.07 9.07 1.92
C SER A 71 -2.23 7.77 1.13
N THR A 72 -1.90 7.80 -0.18
CA THR A 72 -1.83 6.61 -1.04
C THR A 72 -0.80 5.59 -0.53
N HIS A 73 -0.95 4.32 -0.92
CA HIS A 73 0.02 3.29 -0.59
C HIS A 73 1.42 3.62 -1.16
N PRO A 74 2.54 3.33 -0.47
CA PRO A 74 3.92 3.63 -0.95
C PRO A 74 4.32 3.02 -2.31
N TYR A 75 3.46 2.20 -2.93
CA TYR A 75 3.70 1.58 -4.24
C TYR A 75 2.73 2.11 -5.30
N ALA A 76 1.94 3.14 -4.98
CA ALA A 76 0.98 3.78 -5.87
C ALA A 76 1.56 5.06 -6.48
N VAL A 77 2.81 4.99 -6.95
CA VAL A 77 3.60 6.15 -7.42
C VAL A 77 2.87 6.96 -8.50
N GLU A 78 2.23 6.29 -9.45
CA GLU A 78 1.48 6.95 -10.53
C GLU A 78 0.33 7.82 -10.02
N VAL A 79 -0.35 7.40 -8.95
CA VAL A 79 -1.42 8.21 -8.34
C VAL A 79 -0.81 9.44 -7.69
N SER A 80 0.29 9.30 -6.95
CA SER A 80 0.99 10.44 -6.36
C SER A 80 1.52 11.42 -7.39
N LYS A 81 2.10 10.94 -8.51
CA LYS A 81 2.51 11.80 -9.65
C LYS A 81 1.33 12.63 -10.17
N ASN A 82 0.18 11.99 -10.40
CA ASN A 82 -1.02 12.67 -10.86
C ASN A 82 -1.50 13.76 -9.89
N ILE A 83 -1.45 13.50 -8.57
CA ILE A 83 -1.83 14.48 -7.55
C ILE A 83 -0.84 15.65 -7.53
N ILE A 84 0.47 15.37 -7.55
CA ILE A 84 1.52 16.41 -7.54
C ILE A 84 1.37 17.33 -8.76
N GLU A 85 1.23 16.76 -9.95
CA GLU A 85 1.01 17.55 -11.17
C GLU A 85 -0.29 18.36 -11.10
N ALA A 86 -1.38 17.77 -10.61
CA ALA A 86 -2.65 18.48 -10.46
C ALA A 86 -2.57 19.62 -9.44
N CYS A 87 -1.83 19.44 -8.34
CA CYS A 87 -1.61 20.48 -7.33
C CYS A 87 -0.75 21.61 -7.87
N ASN A 88 0.36 21.27 -8.54
CA ASN A 88 1.26 22.24 -9.16
C ASN A 88 0.55 23.08 -10.23
N GLU A 89 -0.21 22.44 -11.13
CA GLU A 89 -0.96 23.14 -12.18
C GLU A 89 -2.14 23.97 -11.63
N SER A 90 -2.65 23.63 -10.45
CA SER A 90 -3.72 24.36 -9.77
C SER A 90 -3.23 25.42 -8.79
N GLY A 91 -1.91 25.44 -8.51
CA GLY A 91 -1.30 26.34 -7.54
C GLY A 91 -1.69 26.07 -6.08
N ILE A 92 -2.03 24.82 -5.74
CA ILE A 92 -2.48 24.44 -4.39
C ILE A 92 -1.40 23.66 -3.64
N THR A 93 -1.47 23.65 -2.31
CA THR A 93 -0.50 22.94 -1.48
C THR A 93 -0.67 21.42 -1.60
N TYR A 94 0.42 20.71 -1.88
CA TYR A 94 0.52 19.25 -1.76
C TYR A 94 1.27 18.86 -0.50
N LEU A 95 0.70 17.94 0.28
CA LEU A 95 1.35 17.26 1.40
C LEU A 95 1.32 15.75 1.19
N ARG A 96 2.35 15.05 1.66
CA ARG A 96 2.44 13.58 1.56
C ARG A 96 2.66 12.97 2.94
N TYR A 97 1.78 12.05 3.33
CA TYR A 97 2.11 11.12 4.40
C TYR A 97 2.61 9.81 3.80
N GLU A 98 3.80 9.39 4.19
CA GLU A 98 4.33 8.09 3.85
C GLU A 98 5.02 7.45 5.06
N ARG A 99 4.56 6.27 5.47
CA ARG A 99 5.17 5.51 6.55
C ARG A 99 6.64 5.22 6.26
N GLU A 100 7.44 5.18 7.32
CA GLU A 100 8.85 4.80 7.24
C GLU A 100 9.03 3.33 6.81
N SER A 101 10.13 3.09 6.09
CA SER A 101 10.58 1.74 5.75
C SER A 101 10.99 1.00 7.01
N VAL A 102 10.66 -0.29 7.09
CA VAL A 102 11.16 -1.15 8.17
C VAL A 102 12.16 -2.18 7.68
N VAL A 103 12.53 -2.13 6.39
CA VAL A 103 13.41 -3.13 5.77
C VAL A 103 14.87 -2.72 5.82
N GLU A 104 15.16 -1.43 6.01
CA GLU A 104 16.53 -0.91 6.11
C GLU A 104 17.31 -1.52 7.28
N LYS A 105 16.64 -1.79 8.41
CA LYS A 105 17.28 -2.45 9.57
C LYS A 105 17.67 -3.91 9.34
N TYR A 106 17.18 -4.52 8.25
CA TYR A 106 17.50 -5.89 7.86
C TYR A 106 18.55 -5.95 6.74
N GLY A 107 19.19 -4.81 6.41
CA GLY A 107 20.14 -4.73 5.30
C GLY A 107 21.37 -5.64 5.43
N ASP A 108 21.72 -6.04 6.66
CA ASP A 108 22.85 -6.94 6.95
C ASP A 108 22.41 -8.42 7.13
N GLU A 109 21.11 -8.72 7.04
CA GLU A 109 20.60 -10.09 7.17
C GLU A 109 20.74 -10.84 5.83
N GLU A 110 21.56 -11.89 5.77
CA GLU A 110 21.83 -12.66 4.54
C GLU A 110 20.57 -13.27 3.91
N LEU A 111 19.55 -13.57 4.72
CA LEU A 111 18.28 -14.14 4.28
C LEU A 111 17.26 -13.08 3.80
N VAL A 112 17.58 -11.78 3.87
CA VAL A 112 16.69 -10.71 3.42
C VAL A 112 17.23 -10.08 2.14
N HIS A 113 16.64 -10.48 1.02
CA HIS A 113 17.02 -10.02 -0.31
C HIS A 113 16.18 -8.80 -0.71
N LEU A 114 16.81 -7.63 -0.79
CA LEU A 114 16.15 -6.42 -1.28
C LEU A 114 16.29 -6.32 -2.80
N VAL A 115 15.19 -6.49 -3.53
CA VAL A 115 15.19 -6.52 -5.01
C VAL A 115 14.58 -5.25 -5.60
N GLU A 116 15.15 -4.79 -6.70
CA GLU A 116 14.56 -3.71 -7.52
C GLU A 116 13.48 -4.31 -8.44
N GLY A 117 12.23 -3.89 -8.27
CA GLY A 117 11.14 -4.37 -9.12
C GLY A 117 10.78 -5.85 -8.93
N TYR A 118 9.95 -6.38 -9.83
CA TYR A 118 9.52 -7.79 -9.78
C TYR A 118 10.50 -8.69 -10.52
N GLU A 119 11.19 -8.14 -11.48
CA GLU A 119 12.12 -8.81 -12.37
C GLU A 119 13.32 -9.33 -11.56
N GLY A 120 13.78 -8.58 -10.55
CA GLY A 120 14.81 -9.02 -9.61
C GLY A 120 14.42 -10.21 -8.72
N LEU A 121 13.15 -10.62 -8.69
CA LEU A 121 12.75 -11.84 -7.97
C LEU A 121 13.28 -13.12 -8.64
N GLN A 122 13.57 -13.10 -9.96
CA GLN A 122 14.05 -14.29 -10.66
C GLN A 122 15.39 -14.77 -10.09
N GLU A 123 16.31 -13.86 -9.83
CA GLU A 123 17.63 -14.17 -9.27
C GLU A 123 17.52 -14.80 -7.87
N VAL A 124 16.64 -14.25 -7.02
CA VAL A 124 16.43 -14.80 -5.67
C VAL A 124 15.79 -16.18 -5.73
N LEU A 125 14.83 -16.38 -6.64
CA LEU A 125 14.03 -17.61 -6.69
C LEU A 125 14.72 -18.75 -7.46
N GLU A 126 15.72 -18.46 -8.30
CA GLU A 126 16.44 -19.46 -9.11
C GLU A 126 16.98 -20.63 -8.27
N ASN A 127 17.54 -20.32 -7.09
CA ASN A 127 18.15 -21.30 -6.20
C ASN A 127 17.18 -21.83 -5.12
N ILE A 128 15.95 -21.33 -5.06
CA ILE A 128 14.96 -21.79 -4.08
C ILE A 128 14.27 -23.04 -4.62
N GLN A 129 14.35 -24.13 -3.86
CA GLN A 129 13.59 -25.35 -4.13
C GLN A 129 12.35 -25.35 -3.24
N GLY A 130 11.19 -25.71 -3.80
CA GLY A 130 9.94 -25.81 -3.04
C GLY A 130 9.00 -24.61 -3.19
N ASN A 131 8.13 -24.41 -2.20
CA ASN A 131 6.97 -23.53 -2.32
C ASN A 131 7.32 -22.07 -1.95
N VAL A 132 6.74 -21.13 -2.68
CA VAL A 132 6.96 -19.69 -2.46
C VAL A 132 5.65 -19.05 -2.02
N LEU A 133 5.70 -18.24 -0.96
CA LEU A 133 4.53 -17.46 -0.55
C LEU A 133 4.62 -16.02 -1.06
N ASN A 134 3.70 -15.65 -1.96
CA ASN A 134 3.53 -14.29 -2.41
C ASN A 134 2.54 -13.52 -1.52
N THR A 135 3.04 -12.48 -0.85
CA THR A 135 2.25 -11.58 0.02
C THR A 135 2.07 -10.17 -0.55
N THR A 136 2.31 -9.97 -1.85
CA THR A 136 2.23 -8.67 -2.54
C THR A 136 0.79 -8.24 -2.91
N GLY A 137 -0.21 -9.09 -2.65
CA GLY A 137 -1.63 -8.84 -2.92
C GLY A 137 -2.03 -9.05 -4.39
N SER A 138 -3.35 -9.05 -4.66
CA SER A 138 -3.93 -9.54 -5.92
C SER A 138 -3.46 -8.77 -7.16
N ARG A 139 -3.29 -7.45 -7.05
CA ARG A 139 -2.90 -6.57 -8.18
C ARG A 139 -1.54 -6.91 -8.81
N ASN A 140 -0.69 -7.65 -8.11
CA ASN A 140 0.66 -7.94 -8.57
C ASN A 140 0.88 -9.42 -8.93
N ILE A 141 -0.16 -10.25 -8.81
CA ILE A 141 -0.06 -11.69 -9.08
C ILE A 141 0.29 -11.95 -10.53
N LYS A 142 -0.30 -11.19 -11.46
CA LYS A 142 0.04 -11.27 -12.89
C LYS A 142 1.55 -11.10 -13.12
N ARG A 143 2.17 -10.08 -12.50
CA ARG A 143 3.63 -9.83 -12.60
C ARG A 143 4.44 -11.01 -12.08
N VAL A 144 4.05 -11.57 -10.93
CA VAL A 144 4.74 -12.74 -10.35
C VAL A 144 4.56 -13.98 -11.24
N LYS A 145 3.38 -14.19 -11.82
CA LYS A 145 3.11 -15.30 -12.74
C LYS A 145 3.93 -15.19 -14.01
N GLU A 146 4.10 -13.99 -14.56
CA GLU A 146 4.88 -13.71 -15.76
C GLU A 146 6.39 -13.99 -15.59
N LEU A 147 6.89 -14.08 -14.35
CA LEU A 147 8.27 -14.49 -14.08
C LEU A 147 8.55 -15.96 -14.45
N ASN A 148 7.49 -16.78 -14.56
CA ASN A 148 7.54 -18.19 -14.95
C ASN A 148 8.59 -19.01 -14.16
N VAL A 149 8.61 -18.83 -12.84
CA VAL A 149 9.50 -19.56 -11.93
C VAL A 149 9.08 -21.03 -11.82
N HIS A 150 10.04 -21.91 -11.52
CA HIS A 150 9.79 -23.35 -11.33
C HIS A 150 9.05 -23.67 -10.02
N ASN A 151 9.02 -22.72 -9.08
CA ASN A 151 8.37 -22.90 -7.79
C ASN A 151 6.85 -22.94 -7.90
N ARG A 152 6.20 -23.73 -7.03
CA ARG A 152 4.78 -23.55 -6.75
C ARG A 152 4.59 -22.26 -5.94
N VAL A 153 3.82 -21.32 -6.46
CA VAL A 153 3.56 -20.03 -5.81
C VAL A 153 2.19 -20.02 -5.16
N ILE A 154 2.15 -19.83 -3.84
CA ILE A 154 0.94 -19.62 -3.06
C ILE A 154 0.73 -18.12 -2.91
N HIS A 155 -0.48 -17.64 -3.20
CA HIS A 155 -0.82 -16.22 -3.16
C HIS A 155 -1.73 -15.89 -1.99
N ARG A 156 -1.31 -14.93 -1.15
CA ARG A 156 -2.14 -14.40 -0.08
C ARG A 156 -2.87 -13.14 -0.52
N VAL A 157 -4.21 -13.19 -0.55
CA VAL A 157 -5.07 -12.13 -1.10
C VAL A 157 -6.28 -11.84 -0.20
N LEU A 158 -6.96 -10.72 -0.46
CA LEU A 158 -8.15 -10.32 0.31
C LEU A 158 -9.36 -11.20 -0.08
N PRO A 159 -10.20 -11.64 0.87
CA PRO A 159 -11.38 -12.47 0.61
C PRO A 159 -12.54 -11.63 0.04
N THR A 160 -12.45 -11.21 -1.21
CA THR A 160 -13.54 -10.51 -1.92
C THR A 160 -13.92 -11.24 -3.20
N LEU A 161 -15.19 -11.13 -3.60
CA LEU A 161 -15.68 -11.73 -4.85
C LEU A 161 -14.87 -11.27 -6.06
N LYS A 162 -14.59 -9.97 -6.15
CA LYS A 162 -13.77 -9.39 -7.22
C LYS A 162 -12.40 -10.06 -7.30
N VAL A 163 -11.70 -10.19 -6.17
CA VAL A 163 -10.39 -10.85 -6.13
C VAL A 163 -10.50 -12.32 -6.52
N MET A 164 -11.53 -13.03 -6.06
CA MET A 164 -11.75 -14.44 -6.41
C MET A 164 -11.92 -14.62 -7.93
N THR A 165 -12.75 -13.79 -8.57
CA THR A 165 -12.92 -13.78 -10.03
C THR A 165 -11.61 -13.46 -10.75
N GLU A 166 -10.86 -12.45 -10.29
CA GLU A 166 -9.54 -12.12 -10.86
C GLU A 166 -8.56 -13.31 -10.77
N MET A 167 -8.61 -14.09 -9.68
CA MET A 167 -7.72 -15.26 -9.51
C MET A 167 -8.10 -16.39 -10.46
N GLU A 168 -9.41 -16.65 -10.63
CA GLU A 168 -9.93 -17.64 -11.57
C GLU A 168 -9.57 -17.30 -13.02
N GLU A 169 -9.75 -16.04 -13.43
CA GLU A 169 -9.36 -15.55 -14.77
C GLU A 169 -7.85 -15.66 -15.02
N LEU A 170 -7.04 -15.48 -13.98
CA LEU A 170 -5.59 -15.70 -14.03
C LEU A 170 -5.21 -17.19 -13.97
N GLY A 171 -6.17 -18.12 -13.86
CA GLY A 171 -5.93 -19.55 -13.78
C GLY A 171 -5.20 -19.97 -12.49
N ILE A 172 -5.37 -19.22 -11.41
CA ILE A 172 -4.80 -19.57 -10.11
C ILE A 172 -5.72 -20.57 -9.41
N GLU A 173 -5.22 -21.78 -9.18
CA GLU A 173 -6.01 -22.83 -8.55
C GLU A 173 -6.29 -22.52 -7.07
N PRO A 174 -7.47 -22.91 -6.52
CA PRO A 174 -7.84 -22.61 -5.14
C PRO A 174 -6.83 -23.08 -4.08
N HIS A 175 -6.13 -24.20 -4.31
CA HIS A 175 -5.13 -24.72 -3.39
C HIS A 175 -3.82 -23.90 -3.37
N ASN A 176 -3.68 -22.92 -4.26
CA ASN A 176 -2.60 -21.94 -4.30
C ASN A 176 -3.05 -20.57 -3.74
N LEU A 177 -4.19 -20.50 -3.04
CA LEU A 177 -4.72 -19.27 -2.47
C LEU A 177 -4.82 -19.35 -0.93
N ILE A 178 -4.41 -18.27 -0.28
CA ILE A 178 -4.74 -17.98 1.13
C ILE A 178 -5.55 -16.69 1.14
N MET A 179 -6.87 -16.79 1.36
CA MET A 179 -7.75 -15.62 1.38
C MET A 179 -7.95 -15.12 2.82
N ILE A 180 -7.27 -14.05 3.19
CA ILE A 180 -7.32 -13.49 4.56
C ILE A 180 -7.14 -11.97 4.54
N LYS A 181 -7.85 -11.26 5.42
CA LYS A 181 -7.63 -9.82 5.66
C LYS A 181 -6.49 -9.65 6.67
N GLY A 182 -5.43 -8.95 6.27
CA GLY A 182 -4.32 -8.58 7.14
C GLY A 182 -4.56 -7.30 7.96
N PRO A 183 -3.57 -6.86 8.77
CA PRO A 183 -2.24 -7.47 8.95
C PRO A 183 -2.31 -8.85 9.63
N VAL A 184 -1.38 -9.74 9.29
CA VAL A 184 -1.31 -11.11 9.82
C VAL A 184 -0.23 -11.15 10.90
N SER A 185 -0.57 -11.71 12.07
CA SER A 185 0.34 -11.79 13.22
C SER A 185 1.55 -12.68 12.94
N TYR A 186 2.63 -12.45 13.67
CA TYR A 186 3.83 -13.30 13.65
C TYR A 186 3.52 -14.80 13.76
N GLN A 187 2.71 -15.20 14.75
CA GLN A 187 2.40 -16.62 14.98
C GLN A 187 1.64 -17.23 13.80
N LEU A 188 0.70 -16.48 13.22
CA LEU A 188 -0.07 -16.96 12.09
C LEU A 188 0.77 -16.98 10.79
N ASN A 189 1.70 -16.05 10.60
CA ASN A 189 2.69 -16.14 9.51
C ASN A 189 3.52 -17.43 9.66
N LYS A 190 4.07 -17.73 10.84
CA LYS A 190 4.81 -18.99 11.08
C LYS A 190 3.96 -20.23 10.81
N ALA A 191 2.69 -20.21 11.20
CA ALA A 191 1.77 -21.30 10.93
C ALA A 191 1.58 -21.50 9.42
N PHE A 192 1.35 -20.42 8.65
CA PHE A 192 1.27 -20.51 7.20
C PHE A 192 2.56 -21.02 6.56
N TYR A 193 3.72 -20.56 7.05
CA TYR A 193 5.01 -20.97 6.49
C TYR A 193 5.25 -22.47 6.67
N LYS A 194 4.89 -23.01 7.83
CA LYS A 194 4.99 -24.45 8.11
C LYS A 194 3.94 -25.26 7.35
N GLU A 195 2.66 -24.87 7.42
CA GLU A 195 1.56 -25.61 6.81
C GLU A 195 1.73 -25.77 5.30
N TYR A 196 2.20 -24.71 4.64
CA TYR A 196 2.40 -24.70 3.19
C TYR A 196 3.83 -25.09 2.78
N ASN A 197 4.71 -25.50 3.70
CA ASN A 197 6.12 -25.81 3.46
C ASN A 197 6.81 -24.71 2.62
N ILE A 198 6.72 -23.47 3.10
CA ILE A 198 7.23 -22.28 2.40
C ILE A 198 8.75 -22.21 2.54
N GLU A 199 9.42 -22.05 1.41
CA GLU A 199 10.88 -22.01 1.26
C GLU A 199 11.38 -20.62 0.83
N CYS A 200 10.48 -19.71 0.45
CA CYS A 200 10.77 -18.29 0.29
C CYS A 200 9.49 -17.45 0.41
N VAL A 201 9.60 -16.25 0.97
CA VAL A 201 8.49 -15.29 1.07
C VAL A 201 8.75 -14.07 0.19
N ILE A 202 7.86 -13.80 -0.76
CA ILE A 202 7.86 -12.57 -1.55
C ILE A 202 6.98 -11.53 -0.84
N MET A 203 7.50 -10.32 -0.66
CA MET A 203 6.74 -9.22 -0.06
C MET A 203 7.11 -7.85 -0.62
N LYS A 204 6.26 -6.87 -0.29
CA LYS A 204 6.54 -5.45 -0.40
C LYS A 204 6.88 -4.90 0.98
N ASP A 205 7.67 -3.85 1.02
CA ASP A 205 7.82 -3.01 2.21
C ASP A 205 6.58 -2.12 2.42
N SER A 206 5.57 -2.70 3.05
CA SER A 206 4.39 -1.97 3.50
C SER A 206 4.58 -1.34 4.89
N GLY A 207 5.82 -1.15 5.37
CA GLY A 207 6.14 -0.59 6.69
C GLY A 207 5.55 -1.38 7.88
N LEU A 208 5.66 -0.80 9.09
CA LEU A 208 5.25 -1.46 10.34
C LEU A 208 3.76 -1.79 10.36
N ALA A 209 2.91 -0.82 10.05
CA ALA A 209 1.45 -1.00 10.04
C ALA A 209 0.98 -2.02 8.98
N GLY A 210 1.79 -2.29 7.95
CA GLY A 210 1.52 -3.33 6.95
C GLY A 210 1.94 -4.73 7.38
N GLY A 211 2.49 -4.88 8.59
CA GLY A 211 2.98 -6.16 9.12
C GLY A 211 4.25 -6.65 8.41
N THR A 212 5.02 -5.77 7.74
CA THR A 212 6.28 -6.14 7.09
C THR A 212 7.25 -6.76 8.10
N ASP A 213 7.39 -6.11 9.26
CA ASP A 213 8.26 -6.57 10.33
C ASP A 213 7.90 -7.98 10.84
N GLU A 214 6.61 -8.23 11.08
CA GLU A 214 6.12 -9.51 11.56
C GLU A 214 6.36 -10.64 10.56
N LYS A 215 6.23 -10.36 9.25
CA LYS A 215 6.51 -11.34 8.19
C LYS A 215 8.00 -11.69 8.15
N ILE A 216 8.88 -10.67 8.15
CA ILE A 216 10.34 -10.88 8.09
C ILE A 216 10.79 -11.68 9.32
N LYS A 217 10.42 -11.26 10.53
CA LYS A 217 10.75 -11.98 11.77
C LYS A 217 10.29 -13.43 11.75
N SER A 218 9.04 -13.67 11.30
CA SER A 218 8.52 -15.03 11.23
C SER A 218 9.26 -15.93 10.23
N ALA A 219 9.82 -15.35 9.16
CA ALA A 219 10.57 -16.08 8.15
C ALA A 219 12.00 -16.37 8.64
N LEU A 220 12.67 -15.36 9.20
CA LEU A 220 14.00 -15.50 9.81
C LEU A 220 14.02 -16.56 10.92
N ASP A 221 13.02 -16.59 11.80
CA ASP A 221 12.91 -17.60 12.86
C ASP A 221 12.69 -19.03 12.36
N LEU A 222 12.40 -19.20 11.07
CA LEU A 222 12.27 -20.49 10.40
C LEU A 222 13.39 -20.71 9.36
N ASN A 223 14.39 -19.83 9.29
CA ASN A 223 15.44 -19.82 8.27
C ASN A 223 14.91 -19.77 6.83
N ILE A 224 13.79 -19.08 6.63
CA ILE A 224 13.18 -18.92 5.31
C ILE A 224 13.65 -17.59 4.71
N PRO A 225 14.27 -17.57 3.52
CA PRO A 225 14.65 -16.35 2.85
C PRO A 225 13.44 -15.49 2.46
N VAL A 226 13.64 -14.18 2.46
CA VAL A 226 12.64 -13.18 2.15
C VAL A 226 13.10 -12.34 0.98
N ALA A 227 12.30 -12.29 -0.08
CA ALA A 227 12.48 -11.37 -1.19
C ALA A 227 11.58 -10.14 -0.98
N VAL A 228 12.19 -9.01 -0.62
CA VAL A 228 11.51 -7.73 -0.45
C VAL A 228 11.66 -6.90 -1.73
N ILE A 229 10.55 -6.68 -2.42
CA ILE A 229 10.50 -5.77 -3.56
C ILE A 229 10.57 -4.35 -3.02
N LYS A 230 11.62 -3.59 -3.36
CA LYS A 230 11.73 -2.19 -2.94
C LYS A 230 10.62 -1.33 -3.56
N LYS A 231 10.21 -0.30 -2.84
CA LYS A 231 9.34 0.74 -3.40
C LYS A 231 10.14 1.58 -4.40
N GLU A 232 9.48 2.03 -5.45
CA GLU A 232 10.04 3.03 -6.35
C GLU A 232 10.37 4.30 -5.55
N GLN A 233 11.58 4.82 -5.71
CA GLN A 233 12.01 6.05 -5.04
C GLN A 233 11.48 7.25 -5.83
N MET A 234 10.74 8.12 -5.13
CA MET A 234 10.27 9.39 -5.65
C MET A 234 10.54 10.49 -4.62
N ASP A 235 11.01 11.63 -5.10
CA ASP A 235 11.16 12.82 -4.26
C ASP A 235 9.80 13.50 -4.10
N TYR A 236 9.12 13.19 -2.99
CA TYR A 236 7.81 13.75 -2.67
C TYR A 236 7.96 15.12 -1.98
N PRO A 237 7.37 16.20 -2.51
CA PRO A 237 7.37 17.49 -1.83
C PRO A 237 6.54 17.41 -0.54
N ASN A 238 6.99 18.10 0.50
CA ASN A 238 6.33 18.15 1.83
C ASN A 238 5.94 16.74 2.35
N LYS A 239 6.90 15.82 2.35
CA LYS A 239 6.74 14.44 2.86
C LYS A 239 6.92 14.38 4.37
N PHE A 240 5.99 13.70 5.04
CA PHE A 240 6.00 13.42 6.47
C PHE A 240 5.96 11.91 6.72
N ASN A 241 6.73 11.46 7.71
CA ASN A 241 6.71 10.08 8.19
C ASN A 241 5.89 9.91 9.49
N SER A 242 5.46 11.02 10.10
CA SER A 242 4.62 11.08 11.29
C SER A 242 3.24 11.61 10.94
N ILE A 243 2.19 10.86 11.31
CA ILE A 243 0.79 11.31 11.16
C ILE A 243 0.57 12.63 11.90
N LYS A 244 1.13 12.75 13.11
CA LYS A 244 0.99 13.93 13.94
C LYS A 244 1.53 15.17 13.24
N GLU A 245 2.80 15.13 12.81
CA GLU A 245 3.46 16.26 12.14
C GLU A 245 2.75 16.61 10.83
N CYS A 246 2.34 15.60 10.06
CA CYS A 246 1.62 15.80 8.81
C CYS A 246 0.29 16.54 9.00
N VAL A 247 -0.48 16.17 10.03
CA VAL A 247 -1.78 16.80 10.31
C VAL A 247 -1.61 18.17 10.95
N GLU A 248 -0.59 18.37 11.79
CA GLU A 248 -0.24 19.68 12.35
C GLU A 248 0.14 20.68 11.25
N GLU A 249 0.97 20.26 10.29
CA GLU A 249 1.33 21.09 9.12
C GLU A 249 0.09 21.38 8.25
N LEU A 250 -0.72 20.37 7.97
CA LEU A 250 -1.96 20.54 7.20
C LEU A 250 -2.89 21.56 7.86
N LYS A 251 -3.10 21.46 9.18
CA LYS A 251 -3.94 22.38 9.94
C LYS A 251 -3.38 23.79 9.93
N SER A 252 -2.06 23.95 10.10
CA SER A 252 -1.37 25.23 10.04
C SER A 252 -1.60 25.94 8.70
N ARG A 253 -1.36 25.24 7.58
CA ARG A 253 -1.56 25.80 6.23
C ARG A 253 -3.01 26.06 5.92
N TRP A 254 -3.90 25.13 6.27
CA TRP A 254 -5.33 25.29 6.03
C TRP A 254 -5.91 26.53 6.72
N ASN A 255 -5.46 26.85 7.94
CA ASN A 255 -5.88 28.06 8.65
C ASN A 255 -5.31 29.36 8.06
N ASN A 256 -4.19 29.31 7.33
CA ASN A 256 -3.59 30.48 6.69
C ASN A 256 -4.14 30.73 5.28
N GLU A 257 -4.71 29.70 4.65
CA GLU A 257 -5.33 29.75 3.31
C GLU A 257 -6.88 29.93 3.37
N SER A 258 -7.49 29.78 4.55
CA SER A 258 -8.94 29.95 4.79
C SER A 258 -9.29 31.37 5.25
#